data_AF-A0A7Y2Z8I8-F1
#
_entry.id   AF-A0A7Y2Z8I8-F1
#
_cell.length_a   1.000
_cell.length_b   1.000
_cell.length_c   1.000
_cell.angle_alpha   90.00
_cell.angle_beta   90.00
_cell.angle_gamma   90.00
#
_symmetry.space_group_name_H-M   'P 1'
#
loop_
_entity.id
_entity.type
_entity.pdbx_description
1 polymer ?
#
loop_
_entity_poly.entity_id
_entity_poly.type
_entity_poly.pdbx_seq_one_letter_code
_entity_poly.pdbx_strand_id
1 'polypeptide(L)'
;MLALPVLILCIFLLGIPLLSLKQDDAQQNLVMANQEQALTMSAESIASALQERSDLFYKHTEEGAPAGDDIAPPKIIELITPIRLNGDLKDWQPRIESSEIYGEDHLLTSNPDYQPGTLSFRHLAGTQGEYLYAFFDVYDDEVVYRNKNSLRVDRADHLKITIDKKGERKNYIVSTFEPGWVTGFDIPDEPEEIAAHERRIHGNWRRTDTGYRLEIRIQRDLLGDKLIFAVADVDDFQTGLTETLIGTARLADEKEAEEEIVNAEVLKEILNAQKLLNTRFRIVDENGETLVAVGELKKESDAAAREAIQSVSLPREIPAPDIAAVFEGQDRTIRYFRDDGPGQVIAAMIPLYDGNDLVAATITEQAVTYLPPATNQLFRETMSPLIVAFFLGVLGLFLYARRISSAV
;
A
#
# COMPACT_ATOMS: atom_id res chain seq x y z
N MET A 1 -25.75 -65.59 -36.66
CA MET A 1 -25.15 -64.40 -37.31
C MET A 1 -25.53 -63.05 -36.67
N LEU A 2 -26.59 -62.95 -35.85
CA LEU A 2 -27.07 -61.67 -35.28
C LEU A 2 -26.35 -61.21 -33.98
N ALA A 3 -25.48 -62.02 -33.38
CA ALA A 3 -24.85 -61.69 -32.09
C ALA A 3 -23.72 -60.64 -32.18
N LEU A 4 -22.92 -60.68 -33.25
CA LEU A 4 -21.78 -59.75 -33.43
C LEU A 4 -22.24 -58.30 -33.73
N PRO A 5 -23.24 -58.05 -34.61
CA PRO A 5 -23.74 -56.70 -34.86
C PRO A 5 -24.35 -56.04 -33.61
N VAL A 6 -25.07 -56.83 -32.81
CA VAL A 6 -25.67 -56.35 -31.56
C VAL A 6 -24.60 -55.98 -30.54
N LEU A 7 -23.53 -56.79 -30.41
CA LEU A 7 -22.41 -56.49 -29.53
C LEU A 7 -21.70 -55.19 -29.91
N ILE A 8 -21.45 -54.97 -31.21
CA ILE A 8 -20.81 -53.74 -31.72
C ILE A 8 -21.68 -52.51 -31.43
N LEU A 9 -22.99 -52.60 -31.67
CA LEU A 9 -23.94 -51.53 -31.38
C LEU A 9 -23.98 -51.19 -29.88
N CYS A 10 -23.91 -52.21 -29.02
CA CYS A 10 -23.91 -52.02 -27.57
C CYS A 10 -22.62 -51.37 -27.06
N ILE A 11 -21.45 -51.77 -27.59
CA ILE A 11 -20.16 -51.13 -27.28
C ILE A 11 -20.16 -49.67 -27.76
N PHE A 12 -20.73 -49.41 -28.94
CA PHE A 12 -20.84 -48.05 -29.48
C PHE A 12 -21.73 -47.16 -28.62
N LEU A 13 -22.91 -47.65 -28.20
CA LEU A 13 -23.81 -46.93 -27.30
C LEU A 13 -23.19 -46.69 -25.92
N LEU A 14 -22.36 -47.61 -25.43
CA LEU A 14 -21.64 -47.44 -24.17
C LEU A 14 -20.49 -46.40 -24.25
N GLY A 15 -19.96 -46.14 -25.45
CA GLY A 15 -18.95 -45.12 -25.69
C GLY A 15 -19.47 -43.69 -25.46
N ILE A 16 -20.76 -43.45 -25.68
CA ILE A 16 -21.40 -42.14 -25.54
C ILE A 16 -21.31 -41.58 -24.11
N PRO A 17 -21.76 -42.29 -23.04
CA PRO A 17 -21.65 -41.78 -21.67
C PRO A 17 -20.19 -41.68 -21.19
N LEU A 18 -19.30 -42.56 -21.66
CA LEU A 18 -17.87 -42.51 -21.31
C LEU A 18 -17.16 -41.29 -21.89
N LEU A 19 -17.56 -40.83 -23.08
CA LEU A 19 -17.07 -39.59 -23.68
C LEU A 19 -17.57 -38.35 -22.94
N SER A 20 -18.81 -38.39 -22.43
CA SER A 20 -19.38 -37.30 -21.63
C SER A 20 -18.59 -37.04 -20.33
N LEU A 21 -18.02 -38.08 -19.70
CA LEU A 21 -17.23 -37.95 -18.47
C LEU A 21 -15.84 -37.31 -18.67
N LYS A 22 -15.36 -37.20 -19.91
CA LYS A 22 -14.07 -36.55 -20.24
C LYS A 22 -14.21 -35.08 -20.62
N GLN A 23 -15.42 -34.57 -20.80
CA GLN A 23 -15.67 -33.21 -21.28
C GLN A 23 -15.68 -32.13 -20.19
N ASP A 24 -15.74 -32.53 -18.91
CA ASP A 24 -15.93 -31.60 -17.78
C ASP A 24 -14.75 -30.63 -17.61
N ASP A 25 -13.50 -31.12 -17.65
CA ASP A 25 -12.30 -30.29 -17.48
C ASP A 25 -12.10 -29.30 -18.64
N ALA A 26 -12.45 -29.72 -19.87
CA ALA A 26 -12.33 -28.88 -21.05
C ALA A 26 -13.35 -27.72 -21.05
N GLN A 27 -14.57 -27.97 -20.56
CA GLN A 27 -15.59 -26.94 -20.40
C GLN A 27 -15.23 -25.95 -19.30
N GLN A 28 -14.71 -26.41 -18.17
CA GLN A 28 -14.27 -25.53 -17.09
C GLN A 28 -13.11 -24.62 -17.52
N ASN A 29 -12.09 -25.16 -18.18
CA ASN A 29 -10.97 -24.36 -18.70
C ASN A 29 -11.42 -23.30 -19.72
N LEU A 30 -12.40 -23.63 -20.56
CA LEU A 30 -12.98 -22.68 -21.50
C LEU A 30 -13.74 -21.55 -20.80
N VAL A 31 -14.55 -21.86 -19.79
CA VAL A 31 -15.26 -20.85 -18.98
C VAL A 31 -14.25 -19.92 -18.30
N MET A 32 -13.18 -20.47 -17.73
CA MET A 32 -12.12 -19.69 -17.08
C MET A 32 -11.39 -18.80 -18.08
N ALA A 33 -11.00 -19.32 -19.24
CA ALA A 33 -10.34 -18.53 -20.28
C ALA A 33 -11.24 -17.37 -20.78
N ASN A 34 -12.54 -17.62 -20.92
CA ASN A 34 -13.50 -16.57 -21.27
C ASN A 34 -13.61 -15.50 -20.17
N GLN A 35 -13.55 -15.88 -18.89
CA GLN A 35 -13.55 -14.92 -17.78
C GLN A 35 -12.26 -14.09 -17.75
N GLU A 36 -11.10 -14.70 -17.93
CA GLU A 36 -9.81 -14.00 -18.02
C GLU A 36 -9.80 -12.99 -19.16
N GLN A 37 -10.25 -13.40 -20.34
CA GLN A 37 -10.33 -12.52 -21.50
C GLN A 37 -11.31 -11.36 -21.28
N ALA A 38 -12.50 -11.63 -20.71
CA ALA A 38 -13.47 -10.60 -20.40
C ALA A 38 -12.94 -9.58 -19.39
N LEU A 39 -12.24 -10.06 -18.35
CA LEU A 39 -11.62 -9.20 -17.35
C LEU A 39 -10.51 -8.34 -17.96
N THR A 40 -9.66 -8.93 -18.81
CA THR A 40 -8.57 -8.22 -19.50
C THR A 40 -9.13 -7.09 -20.36
N MET A 41 -10.14 -7.37 -21.21
CA MET A 41 -10.78 -6.33 -22.04
C MET A 41 -11.43 -5.23 -21.18
N SER A 42 -12.01 -5.59 -20.03
CA SER A 42 -12.57 -4.60 -19.11
C SER A 42 -11.49 -3.73 -18.49
N ALA A 43 -10.37 -4.33 -18.08
CA ALA A 43 -9.23 -3.61 -17.55
C ALA A 43 -8.63 -2.68 -18.62
N GLU A 44 -8.49 -3.14 -19.87
CA GLU A 44 -7.95 -2.35 -20.98
C GLU A 44 -8.83 -1.12 -21.24
N SER A 45 -10.15 -1.31 -21.23
CA SER A 45 -11.10 -0.21 -21.39
C SER A 45 -11.01 0.83 -20.28
N ILE A 46 -10.75 0.39 -19.04
CA ILE A 46 -10.61 1.29 -17.89
C ILE A 46 -9.28 2.01 -17.96
N ALA A 47 -8.19 1.30 -18.25
CA ALA A 47 -6.88 1.87 -18.44
C ALA A 47 -6.89 2.93 -19.54
N SER A 48 -7.57 2.66 -20.65
CA SER A 48 -7.77 3.63 -21.74
C SER A 48 -8.54 4.88 -21.28
N ALA A 49 -9.63 4.71 -20.52
CA ALA A 49 -10.41 5.83 -20.00
C ALA A 49 -9.64 6.68 -18.98
N LEU A 50 -8.78 6.04 -18.18
CA LEU A 50 -7.89 6.72 -17.24
C LEU A 50 -6.75 7.43 -17.97
N GLN A 51 -6.23 6.86 -19.04
CA GLN A 51 -5.17 7.45 -19.85
C GLN A 51 -5.63 8.73 -20.58
N GLU A 52 -6.93 8.86 -20.91
CA GLU A 52 -7.52 10.13 -21.38
C GLU A 52 -7.53 11.23 -20.29
N ARG A 53 -7.25 10.86 -19.05
CA ARG A 53 -7.18 11.73 -17.85
C ARG A 53 -5.82 11.60 -17.16
N SER A 54 -4.75 11.51 -17.94
CA SER A 54 -3.38 11.37 -17.43
C SER A 54 -2.96 12.52 -16.49
N ASP A 55 -3.63 13.67 -16.59
CA ASP A 55 -3.53 14.83 -15.71
C ASP A 55 -3.81 14.52 -14.23
N LEU A 56 -4.63 13.50 -13.94
CA LEU A 56 -4.98 13.10 -12.57
C LEU A 56 -3.89 12.28 -11.86
N PHE A 57 -2.87 11.84 -12.60
CA PHE A 57 -1.76 11.03 -12.09
C PHE A 57 -0.50 11.86 -11.84
N TYR A 58 -0.50 13.14 -12.22
CA TYR A 58 0.63 14.03 -12.06
C TYR A 58 0.71 14.53 -10.62
N LYS A 59 1.58 13.92 -9.81
CA LYS A 59 2.13 14.56 -8.61
C LYS A 59 2.97 15.73 -9.14
N HIS A 60 2.66 16.98 -8.77
CA HIS A 60 3.43 18.15 -9.19
C HIS A 60 4.85 18.02 -8.64
N THR A 61 5.70 17.29 -9.36
CA THR A 61 7.12 17.18 -9.06
C THR A 61 7.71 18.40 -9.73
N GLU A 62 7.86 19.48 -8.97
CA GLU A 62 8.64 20.61 -9.44
C GLU A 62 10.01 20.09 -9.91
N GLU A 63 10.35 20.39 -11.17
CA GLU A 63 11.66 20.16 -11.76
C GLU A 63 12.73 20.74 -10.81
N GLY A 64 13.46 19.88 -10.11
CA GLY A 64 14.59 20.28 -9.27
C GLY A 64 14.61 19.77 -7.82
N ALA A 65 13.67 18.94 -7.38
CA ALA A 65 13.83 18.18 -6.14
C ALA A 65 14.41 16.79 -6.45
N PRO A 66 15.55 16.38 -5.86
CA PRO A 66 16.04 15.01 -6.03
C PRO A 66 15.04 14.04 -5.39
N ALA A 67 14.97 12.85 -5.98
CA ALA A 67 14.10 11.75 -5.61
C ALA A 67 14.04 11.51 -4.08
N GLY A 68 12.83 11.49 -3.54
CA GLY A 68 12.58 11.20 -2.14
C GLY A 68 11.09 11.16 -1.87
N ASP A 69 10.36 10.32 -2.61
CA ASP A 69 8.89 10.27 -2.56
C ASP A 69 8.33 9.53 -1.32
N ASP A 70 9.15 9.31 -0.29
CA ASP A 70 8.74 8.63 0.94
C ASP A 70 9.59 9.07 2.15
N ILE A 71 9.44 10.32 2.60
CA ILE A 71 9.93 10.70 3.94
C ILE A 71 8.87 10.24 4.96
N ALA A 72 8.97 8.98 5.36
CA ALA A 72 8.08 8.34 6.34
C ALA A 72 8.13 9.06 7.69
N PRO A 73 7.01 9.12 8.44
CA PRO A 73 6.97 9.78 9.76
C PRO A 73 8.04 9.23 10.71
N PRO A 74 8.54 10.04 11.66
CA PRO A 74 9.64 9.66 12.52
C PRO A 74 9.32 8.37 13.26
N LYS A 75 10.27 7.43 13.24
CA LYS A 75 10.11 6.15 13.94
C LYS A 75 10.00 6.36 15.44
N ILE A 76 8.82 6.08 15.99
CA ILE A 76 8.56 6.15 17.43
C ILE A 76 8.68 4.76 18.04
N ILE A 77 9.66 4.57 18.93
CA ILE A 77 9.87 3.29 19.64
C ILE A 77 9.39 3.35 21.09
N GLU A 78 9.24 2.21 21.74
CA GLU A 78 9.04 2.16 23.19
C GLU A 78 10.38 2.23 23.93
N LEU A 79 10.50 3.16 24.88
CA LEU A 79 11.70 3.35 25.69
C LEU A 79 11.61 2.59 27.02
N ILE A 80 12.62 1.75 27.26
CA ILE A 80 12.70 0.88 28.45
C ILE A 80 13.54 1.50 29.58
N THR A 81 14.31 2.55 29.28
CA THR A 81 15.18 3.26 30.20
C THR A 81 14.61 4.63 30.53
N PRO A 82 14.61 5.08 31.80
CA PRO A 82 14.19 6.43 32.13
C PRO A 82 15.10 7.48 31.51
N ILE A 83 14.54 8.36 30.68
CA ILE A 83 15.29 9.42 29.99
C ILE A 83 15.45 10.65 30.89
N ARG A 84 16.67 11.17 30.98
CA ARG A 84 17.01 12.40 31.68
C ARG A 84 17.43 13.46 30.67
N LEU A 85 16.65 14.54 30.58
CA LEU A 85 16.94 15.68 29.70
C LEU A 85 18.17 16.45 30.20
N ASN A 86 19.37 16.03 29.83
CA ASN A 86 20.64 16.57 30.32
C ASN A 86 21.75 16.66 29.23
N GLY A 87 21.41 16.32 27.98
CA GLY A 87 22.30 16.29 26.83
C GLY A 87 23.29 15.11 26.80
N ASP A 88 23.14 14.09 27.66
CA ASP A 88 23.98 12.88 27.67
C ASP A 88 23.19 11.66 27.18
N LEU A 89 23.48 11.19 25.96
CA LEU A 89 22.72 10.13 25.30
C LEU A 89 22.93 8.71 25.89
N LYS A 90 23.62 8.56 27.03
CA LYS A 90 23.89 7.24 27.64
C LYS A 90 22.63 6.49 28.05
N ASP A 91 21.60 7.20 28.50
CA ASP A 91 20.31 6.60 28.89
C ASP A 91 19.43 6.21 27.71
N TRP A 92 19.79 6.61 26.48
CA TRP A 92 19.18 6.14 25.25
C TRP A 92 19.70 4.77 24.80
N GLN A 93 20.78 4.27 25.39
CA GLN A 93 21.31 2.93 25.10
C GLN A 93 20.40 1.84 25.69
N PRO A 94 20.18 0.70 24.99
CA PRO A 94 20.77 0.33 23.70
C PRO A 94 19.98 0.86 22.49
N ARG A 95 18.84 1.53 22.71
CA ARG A 95 17.91 1.94 21.65
C ARG A 95 18.46 3.00 20.70
N ILE A 96 19.51 3.71 21.09
CA ILE A 96 20.19 4.69 20.25
C ILE A 96 20.68 4.08 18.92
N GLU A 97 20.93 2.77 18.83
CA GLU A 97 21.30 2.09 17.58
C GLU A 97 20.18 2.14 16.53
N SER A 98 18.94 2.42 16.94
CA SER A 98 17.79 2.61 16.05
C SER A 98 17.60 4.07 15.60
N SER A 99 18.53 4.98 15.94
CA SER A 99 18.48 6.36 15.48
C SER A 99 18.75 6.47 13.98
N GLU A 100 18.11 7.42 13.34
CA GLU A 100 18.26 7.73 11.92
C GLU A 100 19.06 9.02 11.72
N ILE A 101 19.68 9.18 10.55
CA ILE A 101 20.47 10.36 10.17
C ILE A 101 19.73 11.09 9.05
N TYR A 102 19.58 12.39 9.21
CA TYR A 102 18.88 13.29 8.30
C TYR A 102 19.87 14.35 7.80
N GLY A 103 19.83 14.65 6.51
CA GLY A 103 20.82 15.47 5.79
C GLY A 103 20.26 16.01 4.47
N GLU A 104 21.11 16.10 3.44
CA GLU A 104 20.76 16.59 2.09
C GLU A 104 19.47 15.99 1.51
N ASP A 105 19.30 14.67 1.58
CA ASP A 105 18.13 13.96 1.05
C ASP A 105 16.81 14.26 1.80
N HIS A 106 16.89 15.05 2.87
CA HIS A 106 15.76 15.34 3.78
C HIS A 106 15.44 16.84 3.86
N LEU A 107 15.90 17.63 2.88
CA LEU A 107 15.56 19.04 2.74
C LEU A 107 14.05 19.22 2.51
N LEU A 108 13.40 19.99 3.38
CA LEU A 108 11.98 20.31 3.26
C LEU A 108 11.70 21.44 2.28
N THR A 109 12.71 22.26 1.98
CA THR A 109 12.65 23.33 0.99
C THR A 109 13.92 23.25 0.17
N SER A 110 13.79 23.33 -1.16
CA SER A 110 14.95 23.34 -2.05
C SER A 110 15.80 24.58 -1.76
N ASN A 111 17.04 24.36 -1.35
CA ASN A 111 18.03 25.41 -1.15
C ASN A 111 19.24 25.10 -2.06
N PRO A 112 19.40 25.81 -3.20
CA PRO A 112 20.51 25.57 -4.13
C PRO A 112 21.88 25.94 -3.54
N ASP A 113 21.91 26.73 -2.46
CA ASP A 113 23.14 27.14 -1.78
C ASP A 113 23.53 26.18 -0.64
N TYR A 114 22.67 25.20 -0.30
CA TYR A 114 22.98 24.17 0.70
C TYR A 114 24.21 23.36 0.28
N GLN A 115 25.18 23.27 1.17
CA GLN A 115 26.38 22.46 0.98
C GLN A 115 26.30 21.20 1.85
N PRO A 116 26.48 20.00 1.26
CA PRO A 116 26.48 18.77 2.04
C PRO A 116 27.52 18.83 3.16
N GLY A 117 27.05 18.71 4.40
CA GLY A 117 27.89 18.76 5.60
C GLY A 117 28.02 20.13 6.28
N THR A 118 27.17 21.12 5.96
CA THR A 118 26.93 22.29 6.83
C THR A 118 25.93 21.94 7.93
N LEU A 119 24.80 21.35 7.55
CA LEU A 119 23.76 20.90 8.48
C LEU A 119 23.40 19.43 8.30
N SER A 120 23.36 18.67 9.39
CA SER A 120 22.75 17.34 9.45
C SER A 120 22.37 17.00 10.89
N PHE A 121 21.49 16.03 11.11
CA PHE A 121 21.21 15.59 12.48
C PHE A 121 20.91 14.10 12.57
N ARG A 122 21.26 13.54 13.73
CA ARG A 122 20.82 12.20 14.12
C ARG A 122 19.67 12.30 15.11
N HIS A 123 18.61 11.54 14.89
CA HIS A 123 17.38 11.62 15.67
C HIS A 123 16.84 10.24 16.05
N LEU A 124 16.20 10.20 17.22
CA LEU A 124 15.37 9.09 17.67
C LEU A 124 14.25 9.66 18.55
N ALA A 125 13.03 9.16 18.34
CA ALA A 125 11.89 9.44 19.19
C ALA A 125 11.39 8.16 19.86
N GLY A 126 10.91 8.27 21.09
CA GLY A 126 10.31 7.13 21.76
C GLY A 126 9.40 7.50 22.93
N THR A 127 8.45 6.63 23.21
CA THR A 127 7.43 6.85 24.25
C THR A 127 7.82 6.17 25.55
N GLN A 128 7.50 6.83 26.66
CA GLN A 128 7.60 6.27 28.01
C GLN A 128 6.59 6.94 28.93
N GLY A 129 5.62 6.15 29.43
CA GLY A 129 4.54 6.67 30.26
C GLY A 129 3.68 7.70 29.52
N GLU A 130 3.51 8.88 30.12
CA GLU A 130 2.69 9.97 29.58
C GLU A 130 3.46 10.94 28.68
N TYR A 131 4.64 10.53 28.20
CA TYR A 131 5.50 11.41 27.42
C TYR A 131 6.10 10.71 26.20
N LEU A 132 6.30 11.51 25.15
CA LEU A 132 7.25 11.24 24.08
C LEU A 132 8.57 11.94 24.43
N TYR A 133 9.67 11.24 24.27
CA TYR A 133 11.02 11.78 24.35
C TYR A 133 11.65 11.75 22.96
N ALA A 134 12.41 12.77 22.62
CA ALA A 134 13.20 12.78 21.40
C ALA A 134 14.57 13.43 21.65
N PHE A 135 15.60 12.97 20.96
CA PHE A 135 16.86 13.70 20.86
C PHE A 135 17.15 14.10 19.41
N PHE A 136 17.92 15.16 19.28
CA PHE A 136 18.48 15.68 18.05
C PHE A 136 19.96 15.94 18.32
N ASP A 137 20.82 15.13 17.73
CA ASP A 137 22.28 15.30 17.77
C ASP A 137 22.66 15.98 16.46
N VAL A 138 22.67 17.31 16.49
CA VAL A 138 22.78 18.18 15.32
C VAL A 138 24.25 18.52 15.07
N TYR A 139 24.69 18.25 13.85
CA TYR A 139 25.88 18.83 13.28
C TYR A 139 25.50 20.11 12.56
N ASP A 140 26.23 21.18 12.87
CA ASP A 140 25.96 22.55 12.43
C ASP A 140 27.27 23.33 12.59
N ASP A 141 27.74 23.93 11.49
CA ASP A 141 28.99 24.66 11.44
C ASP A 141 28.91 26.05 12.09
N GLU A 142 27.74 26.70 12.11
CA GLU A 142 27.52 28.00 12.75
C GLU A 142 26.23 28.07 13.59
N VAL A 143 26.32 27.56 14.83
CA VAL A 143 25.18 27.70 15.75
C VAL A 143 24.90 29.15 16.17
N VAL A 144 23.75 29.68 15.75
CA VAL A 144 23.18 30.99 16.06
C VAL A 144 22.09 30.88 17.13
N TYR A 145 22.32 31.56 18.26
CA TYR A 145 21.32 31.67 19.33
C TYR A 145 20.37 32.84 19.13
N ARG A 146 19.15 32.68 19.64
CA ARG A 146 18.14 33.72 19.64
C ARG A 146 18.63 34.98 20.35
N ASN A 147 18.27 36.13 19.81
CA ASN A 147 18.55 37.42 20.45
C ASN A 147 17.61 37.65 21.65
N LYS A 148 18.17 37.95 22.83
CA LYS A 148 17.42 38.22 24.08
C LYS A 148 16.39 39.34 23.98
N ASN A 149 16.54 40.26 23.02
CA ASN A 149 15.63 41.38 22.78
C ASN A 149 14.64 41.13 21.62
N SER A 150 14.64 39.94 21.03
CA SER A 150 13.74 39.57 19.93
C SER A 150 12.54 38.76 20.42
N LEU A 151 11.35 39.17 20.00
CA LEU A 151 10.12 38.39 20.18
C LEU A 151 9.99 37.25 19.15
N ARG A 152 10.75 37.32 18.05
CA ARG A 152 10.77 36.29 17.01
C ARG A 152 11.55 35.08 17.49
N VAL A 153 10.91 33.91 17.40
CA VAL A 153 11.43 32.63 17.89
C VAL A 153 12.09 31.78 16.79
N ASP A 154 11.96 32.22 15.54
CA ASP A 154 12.32 31.57 14.28
C ASP A 154 13.55 32.19 13.58
N ARG A 155 14.21 33.17 14.21
CA ARG A 155 15.38 33.90 13.66
C ARG A 155 16.73 33.44 14.21
N ALA A 156 16.82 32.18 14.55
CA ALA A 156 17.98 31.51 15.14
C ALA A 156 17.77 30.01 14.93
N ASP A 157 18.80 29.19 15.16
CA ASP A 157 18.64 27.75 15.00
C ASP A 157 17.60 27.24 15.94
N HIS A 158 16.74 26.39 15.40
CA HIS A 158 15.58 25.94 16.13
C HIS A 158 15.07 24.60 15.64
N LEU A 159 14.39 23.92 16.55
CA LEU A 159 13.58 22.77 16.21
C LEU A 159 12.16 23.24 15.92
N LYS A 160 11.65 22.93 14.73
CA LYS A 160 10.23 23.00 14.38
C LYS A 160 9.57 21.65 14.65
N ILE A 161 8.38 21.69 15.24
CA ILE A 161 7.56 20.52 15.53
C ILE A 161 6.17 20.78 14.94
N THR A 162 5.72 19.93 14.03
CA THR A 162 4.36 20.01 13.49
C THR A 162 3.55 18.82 13.99
N ILE A 163 2.38 19.09 14.56
CA ILE A 163 1.44 18.08 15.07
C ILE A 163 0.10 18.29 14.39
N ASP A 164 -0.38 17.27 13.68
CA ASP A 164 -1.75 17.25 13.16
C ASP A 164 -2.61 16.38 14.08
N LYS A 165 -3.67 16.95 14.65
CA LYS A 165 -4.60 16.24 15.53
C LYS A 165 -6.03 16.42 15.06
N LYS A 166 -6.66 15.36 14.56
CA LYS A 166 -8.02 15.39 14.00
C LYS A 166 -8.20 16.43 12.88
N GLY A 167 -7.17 16.60 12.06
CA GLY A 167 -7.14 17.58 10.97
C GLY A 167 -6.82 19.02 11.39
N GLU A 168 -6.65 19.31 12.68
CA GLU A 168 -6.11 20.59 13.14
C GLU A 168 -4.59 20.51 13.21
N ARG A 169 -3.91 21.29 12.37
CA ARG A 169 -2.46 21.41 12.34
C ARG A 169 -1.99 22.45 13.34
N LYS A 170 -0.98 22.12 14.15
CA LYS A 170 -0.29 23.06 15.01
C LYS A 170 1.21 23.00 14.82
N ASN A 171 1.83 24.18 14.81
CA ASN A 171 3.27 24.33 14.67
C ASN A 171 3.88 24.83 15.97
N TYR A 172 4.99 24.24 16.37
CA TYR A 172 5.75 24.65 17.55
C TYR A 172 7.20 24.87 17.20
N ILE A 173 7.84 25.79 17.91
CA ILE A 173 9.28 26.05 17.81
C ILE A 173 9.95 25.88 19.16
N VAL A 174 11.11 25.22 19.19
CA VAL A 174 12.01 25.20 20.33
C VAL A 174 13.30 25.90 19.92
N SER A 175 13.56 27.08 20.49
CA SER A 175 14.78 27.85 20.29
C SER A 175 15.30 28.40 21.61
N THR A 176 16.57 28.80 21.66
CA THR A 176 17.20 29.28 22.89
C THR A 176 18.08 30.50 22.72
N PHE A 177 18.22 31.28 23.79
CA PHE A 177 19.17 32.40 23.87
C PHE A 177 20.57 31.97 24.31
N GLU A 178 20.66 30.82 24.98
CA GLU A 178 21.91 30.24 25.50
C GLU A 178 21.69 28.73 25.79
N PRO A 179 22.75 27.91 25.84
CA PRO A 179 22.61 26.51 26.25
C PRO A 179 21.95 26.36 27.62
N GLY A 180 21.03 25.40 27.77
CA GLY A 180 20.31 25.15 29.01
C GLY A 180 18.91 24.60 28.81
N TRP A 181 18.03 24.87 29.78
CA TRP A 181 16.63 24.47 29.72
C TRP A 181 15.87 25.27 28.68
N VAL A 182 15.09 24.57 27.86
CA VAL A 182 14.27 25.16 26.80
C VAL A 182 12.82 24.72 26.92
N THR A 183 11.93 25.53 26.36
CA THR A 183 10.48 25.31 26.31
C THR A 183 10.02 25.58 24.88
N GLY A 184 9.02 24.84 24.42
CA GLY A 184 8.41 25.09 23.11
C GLY A 184 7.55 26.34 23.08
N PHE A 185 7.35 26.88 21.88
CA PHE A 185 6.46 28.00 21.59
C PHE A 185 5.41 27.54 20.58
N ASP A 186 4.12 27.73 20.87
CA ASP A 186 3.02 27.59 19.92
C ASP A 186 3.10 28.74 18.90
N ILE A 187 3.23 28.39 17.63
CA ILE A 187 3.30 29.33 16.52
C ILE A 187 1.89 29.49 15.96
N PRO A 188 1.28 30.66 16.14
CA PRO A 188 -0.06 30.92 15.62
C PRO A 188 -0.06 30.94 14.09
N ASP A 189 -1.19 30.56 13.50
CA ASP A 189 -1.38 30.60 12.04
C ASP A 189 -1.42 32.05 11.52
N GLU A 190 -1.87 32.99 12.37
CA GLU A 190 -1.87 34.42 12.05
C GLU A 190 -0.49 35.05 12.31
N PRO A 191 0.20 35.60 11.30
CA PRO A 191 1.56 36.14 11.45
C PRO A 191 1.69 37.34 12.39
N GLU A 192 0.57 38.00 12.70
CA GLU A 192 0.51 39.15 13.60
C GLU A 192 0.45 38.74 15.08
N GLU A 193 0.10 37.49 15.38
CA GLU A 193 0.03 36.97 16.73
C GLU A 193 1.42 36.59 17.28
N ILE A 194 1.62 36.82 18.58
CA ILE A 194 2.89 36.54 19.23
C ILE A 194 2.91 35.09 19.68
N ALA A 195 3.98 34.38 19.32
CA ALA A 195 4.23 33.02 19.76
C ALA A 195 4.14 32.87 21.29
N ALA A 196 3.34 31.92 21.76
CA ALA A 196 3.06 31.69 23.17
C ALA A 196 3.83 30.47 23.69
N HIS A 197 4.23 30.47 24.96
CA HIS A 197 4.91 29.29 25.53
C HIS A 197 4.00 28.06 25.61
N GLU A 198 4.43 26.96 25.00
CA GLU A 198 3.82 25.64 25.13
C GLU A 198 4.57 24.80 26.19
N ARG A 199 4.08 24.83 27.43
CA ARG A 199 4.72 24.19 28.60
C ARG A 199 4.73 22.67 28.55
N ARG A 200 3.94 22.07 27.67
CA ARG A 200 3.90 20.63 27.44
C ARG A 200 5.08 20.13 26.60
N ILE A 201 5.83 21.06 25.99
CA ILE A 201 7.08 20.81 25.28
C ILE A 201 8.22 21.46 26.07
N HIS A 202 9.17 20.65 26.52
CA HIS A 202 10.32 21.11 27.30
C HIS A 202 11.54 20.24 27.04
N GLY A 203 12.72 20.84 27.16
CA GLY A 203 13.95 20.17 26.77
C GLY A 203 15.20 20.74 27.40
N ASN A 204 16.33 20.16 27.01
CA ASN A 204 17.66 20.65 27.32
C ASN A 204 18.46 20.82 26.03
N TRP A 205 18.99 22.02 25.82
CA TRP A 205 19.86 22.38 24.71
C TRP A 205 21.30 22.45 25.19
N ARG A 206 22.20 21.76 24.51
CA ARG A 206 23.63 21.70 24.86
C ARG A 206 24.49 21.93 23.63
N ARG A 207 25.42 22.90 23.69
CA ARG A 207 26.44 23.07 22.64
C ARG A 207 27.39 21.86 22.64
N THR A 208 27.76 21.40 21.45
CA THR A 208 28.80 20.41 21.21
C THR A 208 29.94 21.05 20.41
N ASP A 209 31.04 20.33 20.22
CA ASP A 209 32.18 20.83 19.43
C ASP A 209 31.87 20.96 17.93
N THR A 210 30.78 20.35 17.45
CA THR A 210 30.41 20.23 16.03
C THR A 210 28.99 20.71 15.73
N GLY A 211 28.34 21.40 16.65
CA GLY A 211 26.91 21.74 16.54
C GLY A 211 26.25 21.78 17.91
N TYR A 212 25.11 21.13 18.06
CA TYR A 212 24.41 21.08 19.34
C TYR A 212 23.63 19.80 19.52
N ARG A 213 23.22 19.55 20.77
CA ARG A 213 22.32 18.49 21.12
C ARG A 213 21.10 19.05 21.80
N LEU A 214 19.94 18.66 21.32
CA LEU A 214 18.66 19.00 21.90
C LEU A 214 17.96 17.72 22.32
N GLU A 215 17.60 17.61 23.60
CA GLU A 215 16.68 16.59 24.08
C GLU A 215 15.38 17.23 24.47
N ILE A 216 14.26 16.69 24.02
CA ILE A 216 12.93 17.18 24.34
C ILE A 216 12.06 16.09 24.94
N ARG A 217 11.05 16.54 25.68
CA ARG A 217 9.93 15.76 26.15
C ARG A 217 8.64 16.50 25.77
N ILE A 218 7.69 15.75 25.24
CA ILE A 218 6.36 16.23 24.85
C ILE A 218 5.31 15.43 25.62
N GLN A 219 4.33 16.09 26.23
CA GLN A 219 3.21 15.38 26.85
C GLN A 219 2.40 14.63 25.80
N ARG A 220 2.07 13.36 26.07
CA ARG A 220 1.43 12.46 25.10
C ARG A 220 0.05 12.95 24.65
N ASP A 221 -0.64 13.73 25.48
CA ASP A 221 -1.94 14.32 25.16
C ASP A 221 -1.85 15.42 24.09
N LEU A 222 -0.69 16.04 23.92
CA LEU A 222 -0.43 17.03 22.86
C LEU A 222 -0.32 16.35 21.49
N LEU A 223 0.13 15.09 21.45
CA LEU A 223 0.33 14.36 20.22
C LEU A 223 -0.99 14.13 19.47
N GLY A 224 -0.88 14.04 18.15
CA GLY A 224 -1.98 13.82 17.23
C GLY A 224 -1.78 12.59 16.34
N ASP A 225 -2.44 12.61 15.20
CA ASP A 225 -2.40 11.55 14.18
C ASP A 225 -1.08 11.60 13.38
N LYS A 226 -0.50 12.79 13.22
CA LYS A 226 0.80 13.00 12.58
C LYS A 226 1.71 13.85 13.45
N LEU A 227 3.01 13.54 13.40
CA LEU A 227 4.06 14.26 14.10
C LEU A 227 5.26 14.39 13.16
N ILE A 228 5.76 15.61 12.98
CA ILE A 228 6.90 15.92 12.12
C ILE A 228 7.88 16.77 12.92
N PHE A 229 9.16 16.44 12.82
CA PHE A 229 10.24 17.25 13.36
C PHE A 229 11.07 17.83 12.22
N ALA A 230 11.52 19.07 12.35
CA ALA A 230 12.47 19.65 11.43
C ALA A 230 13.48 20.54 12.17
N VAL A 231 14.75 20.42 11.79
CA VAL A 231 15.82 21.29 12.28
C VAL A 231 16.00 22.41 11.26
N ALA A 232 15.82 23.64 11.75
CA ALA A 232 15.99 24.86 10.99
C ALA A 232 17.33 25.50 11.35
N ASP A 233 18.04 25.93 10.32
CA ASP A 233 19.38 26.49 10.35
C ASP A 233 19.36 27.93 9.86
N VAL A 234 20.02 28.80 10.62
CA VAL A 234 19.99 30.26 10.45
C VAL A 234 21.39 30.82 10.66
N ASP A 235 22.20 30.84 9.60
CA ASP A 235 23.57 31.38 9.67
C ASP A 235 23.60 32.93 9.71
N ASP A 236 22.70 33.61 9.00
CA ASP A 236 22.70 35.08 8.95
C ASP A 236 21.93 35.71 10.12
N PHE A 237 22.67 36.10 11.16
CA PHE A 237 22.13 36.82 12.31
C PHE A 237 21.51 38.19 12.00
N GLN A 238 21.79 38.80 10.84
CA GLN A 238 21.25 40.11 10.44
C GLN A 238 19.89 40.00 9.78
N THR A 239 19.72 39.04 8.85
CA THR A 239 18.43 38.81 8.19
C THR A 239 17.54 37.88 9.01
N GLY A 240 18.13 36.89 9.69
CA GLY A 240 17.43 35.89 10.51
C GLY A 240 16.45 35.05 9.70
N LEU A 241 16.71 34.88 8.40
CA LEU A 241 15.92 34.02 7.53
C LEU A 241 16.40 32.59 7.68
N THR A 242 15.47 31.63 7.76
CA THR A 242 15.82 30.21 7.70
C THR A 242 16.46 29.91 6.36
N GLU A 243 17.74 29.53 6.39
CA GLU A 243 18.51 29.19 5.21
C GLU A 243 18.22 27.74 4.81
N THR A 244 18.24 26.84 5.78
CA THR A 244 18.07 25.41 5.54
C THR A 244 17.07 24.81 6.52
N LEU A 245 16.20 23.92 6.03
CA LEU A 245 15.25 23.17 6.86
C LEU A 245 15.31 21.68 6.50
N ILE A 246 15.81 20.85 7.43
CA ILE A 246 15.90 19.40 7.26
C ILE A 246 14.87 18.73 8.17
N GLY A 247 14.05 17.83 7.63
CA GLY A 247 12.91 17.26 8.37
C GLY A 247 12.79 15.74 8.34
N THR A 248 12.05 15.21 9.31
CA THR A 248 11.72 13.78 9.41
C THR A 248 10.54 13.38 8.53
N ALA A 249 9.85 14.34 7.90
CA ALA A 249 8.77 14.13 6.91
C ALA A 249 8.50 15.43 6.15
N ARG A 250 8.07 15.35 4.90
CA ARG A 250 7.65 16.52 4.10
C ARG A 250 6.23 16.94 4.48
N LEU A 251 6.00 18.25 4.60
CA LEU A 251 4.65 18.81 4.71
C LEU A 251 4.13 18.97 3.28
N ALA A 252 3.13 18.19 2.89
CA ALA A 252 2.37 18.50 1.67
C ALA A 252 1.66 19.85 1.87
N ASP A 253 1.78 20.75 0.90
CA ASP A 253 1.10 22.04 0.94
C ASP A 253 -0.42 21.82 0.90
N GLU A 254 -1.21 22.70 1.54
CA GLU A 254 -2.69 22.55 1.56
C GLU A 254 -3.27 22.47 0.15
N LYS A 255 -2.68 23.18 -0.80
CA LYS A 255 -3.07 23.15 -2.22
C LYS A 255 -2.73 21.81 -2.88
N GLU A 256 -1.58 21.23 -2.58
CA GLU A 256 -1.19 19.90 -3.07
C GLU A 256 -2.07 18.81 -2.46
N ALA A 257 -2.40 18.93 -1.16
CA ALA A 257 -3.32 18.01 -0.49
C ALA A 257 -4.75 18.14 -1.03
N GLU A 258 -5.24 19.35 -1.32
CA GLU A 258 -6.53 19.57 -1.97
C GLU A 258 -6.54 19.00 -3.40
N GLU A 259 -5.50 19.24 -4.20
CA GLU A 259 -5.37 18.70 -5.55
C GLU A 259 -5.26 17.16 -5.54
N GLU A 260 -4.50 16.56 -4.61
CA GLU A 260 -4.40 15.11 -4.42
C GLU A 260 -5.74 14.48 -4.02
N ILE A 261 -6.46 15.11 -3.08
CA ILE A 261 -7.80 14.66 -2.67
C ILE A 261 -8.79 14.76 -3.84
N VAL A 262 -8.75 15.86 -4.61
CA VAL A 262 -9.60 16.05 -5.78
C VAL A 262 -9.29 15.00 -6.84
N ASN A 263 -8.01 14.76 -7.15
CA ASN A 263 -7.59 13.75 -8.11
C ASN A 263 -8.01 12.34 -7.68
N ALA A 264 -7.83 12.00 -6.40
CA ALA A 264 -8.26 10.73 -5.84
C ALA A 264 -9.79 10.54 -5.93
N GLU A 265 -10.59 11.59 -5.70
CA GLU A 265 -12.04 11.50 -5.78
C GLU A 265 -12.54 11.37 -7.23
N VAL A 266 -11.94 12.12 -8.17
CA VAL A 266 -12.25 11.99 -9.60
C VAL A 266 -11.87 10.59 -10.12
N LEU A 267 -10.72 10.05 -9.70
CA LEU A 267 -10.33 8.68 -10.04
C LEU A 267 -11.34 7.66 -9.50
N LYS A 268 -11.85 7.84 -8.26
CA LYS A 268 -12.90 6.97 -7.72
C LYS A 268 -14.21 7.08 -8.51
N GLU A 269 -14.59 8.26 -8.99
CA GLU A 269 -15.79 8.44 -9.81
C GLU A 269 -15.68 7.68 -11.13
N ILE A 270 -14.54 7.78 -11.83
CA ILE A 270 -14.27 7.07 -13.09
C ILE A 270 -14.35 5.55 -12.88
N LEU A 271 -13.77 5.05 -11.79
CA LEU A 271 -13.81 3.62 -11.45
C LEU A 271 -15.21 3.14 -11.03
N ASN A 272 -15.96 3.95 -10.27
CA ASN A 272 -17.33 3.61 -9.84
C ASN A 272 -18.33 3.56 -10.99
N ALA A 273 -18.09 4.31 -12.08
CA ALA A 273 -18.95 4.33 -13.25
C ALA A 273 -19.11 2.94 -13.92
N GLN A 274 -18.16 2.02 -13.70
CA GLN A 274 -18.10 0.72 -14.36
C GLN A 274 -18.99 -0.37 -13.73
N LYS A 275 -19.53 -0.14 -12.53
CA LYS A 275 -20.48 -1.02 -11.79
C LYS A 275 -20.39 -2.52 -12.15
N LEU A 276 -19.25 -3.16 -11.85
CA LEU A 276 -19.09 -4.61 -11.98
C LEU A 276 -19.34 -5.32 -10.64
N LEU A 277 -20.05 -6.46 -10.69
CA LEU A 277 -20.35 -7.27 -9.51
C LEU A 277 -19.12 -8.09 -9.09
N ASN A 278 -18.79 -8.05 -7.81
CA ASN A 278 -17.65 -8.78 -7.23
C ASN A 278 -16.31 -8.48 -7.91
N THR A 279 -16.16 -7.23 -8.35
CA THR A 279 -14.93 -6.71 -8.93
C THR A 279 -14.36 -5.65 -8.01
N ARG A 280 -13.04 -5.63 -7.89
CA ARG A 280 -12.28 -4.59 -7.20
C ARG A 280 -11.28 -4.00 -8.18
N PHE A 281 -11.24 -2.68 -8.24
CA PHE A 281 -10.28 -1.93 -9.03
C PHE A 281 -9.28 -1.27 -8.09
N ARG A 282 -8.01 -1.31 -8.46
CA ARG A 282 -6.93 -0.61 -7.77
C ARG A 282 -6.06 0.10 -8.81
N ILE A 283 -5.55 1.26 -8.43
CA ILE A 283 -4.45 1.92 -9.12
C ILE A 283 -3.26 1.80 -8.19
N VAL A 284 -2.13 1.34 -8.72
CA VAL A 284 -0.90 1.14 -7.96
C VAL A 284 0.27 1.87 -8.59
N ASP A 285 1.24 2.22 -7.76
CA ASP A 285 2.54 2.74 -8.18
C ASP A 285 3.55 1.62 -8.46
N GLU A 286 4.78 2.00 -8.82
CA GLU A 286 5.88 1.06 -9.12
C GLU A 286 6.28 0.17 -7.94
N ASN A 287 6.02 0.61 -6.71
CA ASN A 287 6.27 -0.14 -5.48
C ASN A 287 5.13 -1.13 -5.16
N GLY A 288 4.02 -1.07 -5.91
CA GLY A 288 2.81 -1.87 -5.67
C GLY A 288 1.90 -1.30 -4.58
N GLU A 289 2.17 -0.07 -4.13
CA GLU A 289 1.32 0.65 -3.19
C GLU A 289 0.03 1.09 -3.86
N THR A 290 -1.06 1.20 -3.11
CA THR A 290 -2.39 1.49 -3.69
C THR A 290 -2.70 2.97 -3.58
N LEU A 291 -2.71 3.65 -4.72
CA LEU A 291 -3.08 5.05 -4.83
C LEU A 291 -4.59 5.25 -4.66
N VAL A 292 -5.38 4.40 -5.34
CA VAL A 292 -6.85 4.43 -5.28
C VAL A 292 -7.40 3.00 -5.33
N ALA A 293 -8.45 2.72 -4.56
CA ALA A 293 -9.18 1.46 -4.64
C ALA A 293 -10.69 1.68 -4.63
N VAL A 294 -11.41 0.94 -5.48
CA VAL A 294 -12.88 0.98 -5.59
C VAL A 294 -13.44 -0.43 -5.74
N GLY A 295 -14.57 -0.68 -5.09
CA GLY A 295 -15.23 -1.97 -5.12
C GLY A 295 -14.65 -2.97 -4.13
N GLU A 296 -15.34 -4.10 -4.00
CA GLU A 296 -14.99 -5.13 -3.02
C GLU A 296 -15.20 -6.52 -3.61
N LEU A 297 -14.29 -7.43 -3.26
CA LEU A 297 -14.45 -8.85 -3.57
C LEU A 297 -15.28 -9.49 -2.45
N LYS A 298 -16.56 -9.74 -2.72
CA LYS A 298 -17.45 -10.38 -1.73
C LYS A 298 -17.00 -11.80 -1.43
N LYS A 299 -17.08 -12.20 -0.16
CA LYS A 299 -16.72 -13.53 0.32
C LYS A 299 -17.72 -14.58 -0.15
N GLU A 300 -17.25 -15.63 -0.82
CA GLU A 300 -18.03 -16.84 -1.06
C GLU A 300 -18.24 -17.61 0.25
N SER A 301 -19.49 -18.01 0.51
CA SER A 301 -19.92 -18.63 1.76
C SER A 301 -19.69 -20.15 1.81
N ASP A 302 -19.17 -20.78 0.75
CA ASP A 302 -19.18 -22.24 0.64
C ASP A 302 -17.82 -22.86 1.02
N ALA A 303 -17.80 -23.59 2.14
CA ALA A 303 -16.60 -24.24 2.66
C ALA A 303 -16.10 -25.38 1.74
N ALA A 304 -16.99 -26.03 1.00
CA ALA A 304 -16.64 -27.13 0.07
C ALA A 304 -15.97 -26.60 -1.20
N ALA A 305 -16.37 -25.42 -1.70
CA ALA A 305 -15.71 -24.75 -2.82
C ALA A 305 -14.27 -24.36 -2.44
N ARG A 306 -14.07 -23.85 -1.21
CA ARG A 306 -12.75 -23.46 -0.70
C ARG A 306 -11.75 -24.63 -0.63
N GLU A 307 -12.19 -25.80 -0.19
CA GLU A 307 -11.34 -27.00 -0.11
C GLU A 307 -10.93 -27.53 -1.49
N ALA A 308 -11.84 -27.49 -2.48
CA ALA A 308 -11.54 -27.85 -3.85
C ALA A 308 -10.57 -26.86 -4.53
N ILE A 309 -10.73 -25.56 -4.30
CA ILE A 309 -9.87 -24.52 -4.88
C ILE A 309 -8.47 -24.53 -4.24
N GLN A 310 -8.35 -24.79 -2.94
CA GLN A 310 -7.04 -24.90 -2.26
C GLN A 310 -6.17 -26.06 -2.77
N SER A 311 -6.76 -27.06 -3.43
CA SER A 311 -6.00 -28.14 -4.07
C SER A 311 -5.28 -27.71 -5.35
N VAL A 312 -5.63 -26.54 -5.91
CA VAL A 312 -4.94 -25.92 -7.05
C VAL A 312 -3.76 -25.11 -6.50
N SER A 313 -2.55 -25.38 -6.98
CA SER A 313 -1.31 -24.71 -6.56
C SER A 313 -1.22 -23.26 -7.08
N LEU A 314 -2.10 -22.39 -6.61
CA LEU A 314 -2.10 -20.95 -6.91
C LEU A 314 -1.33 -20.16 -5.84
N PRO A 315 -0.71 -19.02 -6.20
CA PRO A 315 -0.11 -18.11 -5.24
C PRO A 315 -1.18 -17.52 -4.31
N ARG A 316 -0.78 -17.07 -3.11
CA ARG A 316 -1.72 -16.51 -2.11
C ARG A 316 -2.06 -15.02 -2.32
N GLU A 317 -1.25 -14.38 -3.15
CA GLU A 317 -1.36 -12.96 -3.48
C GLU A 317 -0.79 -12.76 -4.89
N ILE A 318 -0.88 -11.53 -5.38
CA ILE A 318 -0.27 -11.14 -6.65
C ILE A 318 1.26 -11.19 -6.47
N PRO A 319 2.00 -12.00 -7.23
CA PRO A 319 3.46 -12.07 -7.08
C PRO A 319 4.12 -10.75 -7.49
N ALA A 320 5.09 -10.27 -6.71
CA ALA A 320 5.84 -9.06 -7.04
C ALA A 320 6.46 -9.04 -8.46
N PRO A 321 6.98 -10.16 -9.01
CA PRO A 321 7.46 -10.19 -10.40
C PRO A 321 6.38 -9.91 -11.45
N ASP A 322 5.12 -10.22 -11.16
CA ASP A 322 4.01 -9.90 -12.08
C ASP A 322 3.68 -8.41 -12.07
N ILE A 323 3.78 -7.74 -10.92
CA ILE A 323 3.65 -6.28 -10.81
C ILE A 323 4.81 -5.60 -11.55
N ALA A 324 6.05 -6.04 -11.30
CA ALA A 324 7.24 -5.50 -11.96
C ALA A 324 7.16 -5.60 -13.49
N ALA A 325 6.66 -6.72 -14.04
CA ALA A 325 6.49 -6.87 -15.48
C ALA A 325 5.48 -5.87 -16.09
N VAL A 326 4.48 -5.45 -15.31
CA VAL A 326 3.53 -4.40 -15.74
C VAL A 326 4.24 -3.05 -15.81
N PHE A 327 5.15 -2.80 -14.87
CA PHE A 327 6.06 -1.64 -14.91
C PHE A 327 7.16 -1.73 -15.98
N GLU A 328 7.27 -2.85 -16.69
CA GLU A 328 8.05 -2.98 -17.94
C GLU A 328 7.17 -2.77 -19.18
N GLY A 329 5.91 -2.36 -19.00
CA GLY A 329 4.94 -2.12 -20.06
C GLY A 329 4.21 -3.37 -20.57
N GLN A 330 4.21 -4.47 -19.82
CA GLN A 330 3.57 -5.73 -20.23
C GLN A 330 2.24 -5.95 -19.48
N ASP A 331 1.16 -6.17 -20.23
CA ASP A 331 -0.11 -6.59 -19.63
C ASP A 331 0.03 -7.97 -18.98
N ARG A 332 -0.49 -8.11 -17.76
CA ARG A 332 -0.42 -9.37 -17.00
C ARG A 332 -1.78 -9.76 -16.47
N THR A 333 -2.19 -10.98 -16.80
CA THR A 333 -3.38 -11.59 -16.18
C THR A 333 -2.95 -12.82 -15.41
N ILE A 334 -3.27 -12.85 -14.11
CA ILE A 334 -2.89 -13.92 -13.21
C ILE A 334 -4.08 -14.45 -12.43
N ARG A 335 -3.90 -15.65 -11.88
CA ARG A 335 -4.80 -16.26 -10.92
C ARG A 335 -4.08 -16.39 -9.59
N TYR A 336 -4.75 -16.04 -8.52
CA TYR A 336 -4.24 -16.26 -7.17
C TYR A 336 -5.39 -16.62 -6.22
N PHE A 337 -5.07 -17.15 -5.06
CA PHE A 337 -6.02 -17.57 -4.05
C PHE A 337 -5.96 -16.67 -2.84
N ARG A 338 -7.10 -16.10 -2.46
CA ARG A 338 -7.22 -15.24 -1.28
C ARG A 338 -7.84 -15.97 -0.09
N ASP A 339 -7.12 -16.03 1.02
CA ASP A 339 -7.58 -16.69 2.26
C ASP A 339 -8.71 -15.93 2.98
N ASP A 340 -8.67 -14.59 2.95
CA ASP A 340 -9.62 -13.67 3.57
C ASP A 340 -10.81 -13.29 2.66
N GLY A 341 -10.91 -13.87 1.45
CA GLY A 341 -11.85 -13.45 0.41
C GLY A 341 -12.65 -14.58 -0.27
N PRO A 342 -13.07 -14.40 -1.54
CA PRO A 342 -13.89 -15.37 -2.29
C PRO A 342 -13.20 -16.69 -2.65
N GLY A 343 -11.90 -16.85 -2.36
CA GLY A 343 -11.12 -17.99 -2.82
C GLY A 343 -10.30 -17.60 -4.05
N GLN A 344 -10.56 -18.22 -5.20
CA GLN A 344 -9.83 -17.91 -6.43
C GLN A 344 -10.23 -16.53 -6.99
N VAL A 345 -9.23 -15.75 -7.35
CA VAL A 345 -9.37 -14.41 -7.95
C VAL A 345 -8.56 -14.38 -9.24
N ILE A 346 -9.12 -13.76 -10.27
CA ILE A 346 -8.38 -13.37 -11.47
C ILE A 346 -8.03 -11.88 -11.31
N ALA A 347 -6.77 -11.53 -11.54
CA ALA A 347 -6.31 -10.15 -11.61
C ALA A 347 -5.76 -9.85 -13.01
N ALA A 348 -6.32 -8.84 -13.66
CA ALA A 348 -5.76 -8.24 -14.88
C ALA A 348 -5.05 -6.94 -14.53
N MET A 349 -3.81 -6.81 -14.95
CA MET A 349 -2.92 -5.69 -14.65
C MET A 349 -2.45 -5.04 -15.94
N ILE A 350 -2.63 -3.73 -16.03
CA ILE A 350 -2.39 -2.98 -17.26
C ILE A 350 -1.65 -1.68 -16.95
N PRO A 351 -0.54 -1.40 -17.68
CA PRO A 351 0.24 -0.18 -17.52
C PRO A 351 -0.58 1.06 -17.88
N LEU A 352 -0.39 2.13 -17.11
CA LEU A 352 -0.94 3.46 -17.38
C LEU A 352 0.18 4.41 -17.78
N TYR A 353 0.07 4.98 -18.98
CA TYR A 353 1.05 5.93 -19.47
C TYR A 353 0.52 7.36 -19.45
N ASP A 354 1.38 8.31 -19.13
CA ASP A 354 1.21 9.72 -19.49
C ASP A 354 2.20 10.06 -20.60
N GLY A 355 1.70 10.35 -21.79
CA GLY A 355 2.55 10.49 -22.98
C GLY A 355 3.38 9.23 -23.23
N ASN A 356 4.69 9.30 -22.96
CA ASN A 356 5.64 8.21 -23.19
C ASN A 356 6.19 7.62 -21.88
N ASP A 357 5.75 8.13 -20.74
CA ASP A 357 6.20 7.76 -19.41
C ASP A 357 5.17 6.85 -18.74
N LEU A 358 5.64 5.77 -18.13
CA LEU A 358 4.80 4.83 -17.40
C LEU A 358 4.62 5.34 -15.98
N VAL A 359 3.41 5.78 -15.64
CA VAL A 359 3.14 6.52 -14.39
C VAL A 359 2.51 5.66 -13.30
N ALA A 360 1.76 4.63 -13.67
CA ALA A 360 1.05 3.76 -12.74
C ALA A 360 0.65 2.44 -13.40
N ALA A 361 0.04 1.54 -12.63
CA ALA A 361 -0.63 0.36 -13.15
C ALA A 361 -2.05 0.24 -12.59
N THR A 362 -2.99 -0.19 -13.43
CA THR A 362 -4.31 -0.65 -12.96
C THR A 362 -4.25 -2.11 -12.58
N ILE A 363 -4.91 -2.48 -11.49
CA ILE A 363 -5.17 -3.86 -11.10
C ILE A 363 -6.67 -4.04 -11.00
N THR A 364 -7.24 -4.81 -11.91
CA THR A 364 -8.65 -5.20 -11.90
C THR A 364 -8.78 -6.64 -11.43
N GLU A 365 -9.43 -6.83 -10.29
CA GLU A 365 -9.59 -8.12 -9.65
C GLU A 365 -11.04 -8.56 -9.69
N GLN A 366 -11.31 -9.81 -10.06
CA GLN A 366 -12.64 -10.39 -10.04
C GLN A 366 -12.63 -11.74 -9.33
N ALA A 367 -13.60 -11.91 -8.43
CA ALA A 367 -13.86 -13.20 -7.81
C ALA A 367 -14.32 -14.21 -8.87
N VAL A 368 -13.65 -15.36 -8.93
CA VAL A 368 -14.06 -16.44 -9.82
C VAL A 368 -15.28 -17.12 -9.21
N THR A 369 -16.39 -17.13 -9.94
CA THR A 369 -17.55 -17.94 -9.56
C THR A 369 -17.21 -19.42 -9.77
N TYR A 370 -16.98 -20.16 -8.69
CA TYR A 370 -16.75 -21.59 -8.80
C TYR A 370 -18.08 -22.31 -9.05
N LEU A 371 -18.19 -23.02 -10.18
CA LEU A 371 -19.27 -23.99 -10.35
C LEU A 371 -18.81 -25.30 -9.69
N PRO A 372 -19.40 -25.70 -8.54
CA PRO A 372 -18.96 -26.89 -7.85
C PRO A 372 -19.12 -28.13 -8.74
N PRO A 373 -18.18 -29.09 -8.66
CA PRO A 373 -18.32 -30.40 -9.29
C PRO A 373 -19.48 -31.22 -8.68
N ALA A 374 -20.26 -30.68 -7.75
CA ALA A 374 -21.48 -31.30 -7.23
C ALA A 374 -22.54 -31.54 -8.32
N THR A 375 -22.57 -30.75 -9.40
CA THR A 375 -23.36 -31.08 -10.60
C THR A 375 -22.89 -32.40 -11.22
N ASN A 376 -21.59 -32.70 -11.13
CA ASN A 376 -21.01 -33.97 -11.57
C ASN A 376 -21.30 -35.10 -10.59
N GLN A 377 -21.57 -34.85 -9.30
CA GLN A 377 -21.97 -35.90 -8.37
C GLN A 377 -23.42 -36.32 -8.61
N LEU A 378 -24.34 -35.38 -8.77
CA LEU A 378 -25.72 -35.69 -9.17
C LEU A 378 -25.72 -36.37 -10.55
N PHE A 379 -24.92 -35.88 -11.50
CA PHE A 379 -24.73 -36.51 -12.80
C PHE A 379 -24.13 -37.92 -12.67
N ARG A 380 -23.10 -38.13 -11.85
CA ARG A 380 -22.44 -39.44 -11.65
C ARG A 380 -23.34 -40.42 -10.90
N GLU A 381 -24.11 -39.96 -9.92
CA GLU A 381 -25.11 -40.73 -9.18
C GLU A 381 -26.32 -41.08 -10.05
N THR A 382 -26.69 -40.24 -11.02
CA THR A 382 -27.76 -40.54 -11.98
C THR A 382 -27.27 -41.39 -13.15
N MET A 383 -26.02 -41.20 -13.59
CA MET A 383 -25.42 -41.93 -14.72
C MET A 383 -24.99 -43.34 -14.34
N SER A 384 -24.47 -43.58 -13.14
CA SER A 384 -24.10 -44.92 -12.67
C SER A 384 -25.25 -45.95 -12.77
N PRO A 385 -26.46 -45.70 -12.22
CA PRO A 385 -27.58 -46.62 -12.36
C PRO A 385 -28.09 -46.71 -13.80
N LEU A 386 -27.97 -45.64 -14.60
CA LEU A 386 -28.34 -45.65 -16.03
C LEU A 386 -27.40 -46.52 -16.85
N ILE A 387 -26.09 -46.45 -16.59
CA ILE A 387 -25.06 -47.30 -17.19
C ILE A 387 -25.27 -48.76 -16.76
N VAL A 388 -25.56 -49.02 -15.48
CA VAL A 388 -25.84 -50.38 -14.99
C VAL A 388 -27.13 -50.94 -15.60
N ALA A 389 -28.21 -50.17 -15.64
CA ALA A 389 -29.47 -50.56 -16.28
C ALA A 389 -29.28 -50.82 -17.77
N PHE A 390 -28.49 -49.99 -18.44
CA PHE A 390 -28.12 -50.17 -19.85
C PHE A 390 -27.30 -51.46 -20.05
N PHE A 391 -26.29 -51.71 -19.21
CA PHE A 391 -25.52 -52.95 -19.23
C PHE A 391 -26.39 -54.19 -19.02
N LEU A 392 -27.32 -54.15 -18.06
CA LEU A 392 -28.26 -55.23 -17.81
C LEU A 392 -29.22 -55.45 -18.99
N GLY A 393 -29.70 -54.37 -19.62
CA GLY A 393 -30.52 -54.43 -20.83
C GLY A 393 -29.78 -55.06 -22.01
N VAL A 394 -28.54 -54.62 -22.26
CA VAL A 394 -27.64 -55.19 -23.28
C VAL A 394 -27.36 -56.67 -23.00
N LEU A 395 -27.05 -57.03 -21.75
CA LEU A 395 -26.78 -58.41 -21.35
C LEU A 395 -28.02 -59.30 -21.55
N GLY A 396 -29.21 -58.79 -21.20
CA GLY A 396 -30.48 -59.49 -21.41
C GLY A 396 -30.77 -59.73 -22.88
N LEU A 397 -30.60 -58.71 -23.74
CA LEU A 397 -30.73 -58.83 -25.19
C LEU A 397 -29.72 -59.82 -25.79
N PHE A 398 -28.48 -59.79 -25.31
CA PHE A 398 -27.43 -60.72 -25.74
C PHE A 398 -27.77 -62.17 -25.37
N LEU A 399 -28.22 -62.42 -24.14
CA LEU A 399 -28.63 -63.75 -23.69
C LEU A 399 -29.86 -64.26 -24.44
N TYR A 400 -30.84 -63.38 -24.72
CA TYR A 400 -32.02 -63.71 -25.51
C TYR A 400 -31.65 -64.09 -26.96
N ALA A 401 -30.81 -63.29 -27.61
CA ALA A 401 -30.31 -63.57 -28.96
C ALA A 401 -29.51 -64.89 -29.00
N ARG A 402 -28.69 -65.15 -27.96
CA ARG A 402 -27.94 -66.41 -27.82
C ARG A 402 -28.88 -67.60 -27.68
N ARG A 403 -29.94 -67.49 -26.88
CA ARG A 403 -30.95 -68.55 -26.69
C ARG A 403 -31.68 -68.89 -27.99
N ILE A 404 -32.12 -67.88 -28.75
CA ILE A 404 -32.75 -68.09 -30.06
C ILE A 404 -31.77 -68.75 -31.03
N SER A 405 -30.53 -68.26 -31.07
CA SER A 405 -29.50 -68.82 -31.95
C SER A 405 -29.04 -70.23 -31.56
N SER A 406 -29.38 -70.73 -30.37
CA SER A 406 -29.14 -72.11 -29.94
C SER A 406 -30.38 -73.02 -30.04
N ALA A 407 -31.56 -72.43 -30.25
CA ALA A 407 -32.83 -73.14 -30.42
C ALA A 407 -33.22 -73.32 -31.90
N VAL A 408 -32.47 -72.66 -32.79
CA VAL A 408 -32.36 -72.94 -34.23
C VAL A 408 -31.02 -73.62 -34.45
#